data_AF-A0A7C2DMY4-F1
#
_entry.id   AF-A0A7C2DMY4-F1
#
_cell.length_a   1.000
_cell.length_b   1.000
_cell.length_c   1.000
_cell.angle_alpha   90.00
_cell.angle_beta   90.00
_cell.angle_gamma   90.00
#
_symmetry.space_group_name_H-M   'P 1'
#
loop_
_entity.id
_entity.type
_entity.pdbx_description
1 polymer ?
#
loop_
_entity_poly.entity_id
_entity_poly.type
_entity_poly.pdbx_seq_one_letter_code
_entity_poly.pdbx_strand_id
1 'polypeptide(L)'
;MAPRPDAVERSLEAILGWRTWRLVRAGGLRIAPATPREPWEPEVVQRATCTGAHTRLYLVFNPELAASHRSPEPGCTCGFHAFKDPARLGRTGRGVGVVGQVAMWGRVIEHTRGWRAEFVYPARLRLACARCLWWGRLPAVPDLVAVRGDRLLPACREHGARLRARETLQVRDVEAELLDTYRVELLPVELLGRAGADPITSLLRLLDPHRR
;
A
#
# COMPACT_ATOMS: atom_id res chain seq x y z
N MET A 1 -27.26 -9.24 -13.64
CA MET A 1 -26.82 -8.01 -14.34
C MET A 1 -25.43 -7.67 -13.83
N ALA A 2 -24.39 -7.90 -14.62
CA ALA A 2 -23.01 -7.63 -14.19
C ALA A 2 -22.77 -6.11 -14.13
N PRO A 3 -22.12 -5.58 -13.09
CA PRO A 3 -21.79 -4.16 -13.03
C PRO A 3 -20.83 -3.80 -14.18
N ARG A 4 -21.06 -2.65 -14.82
CA ARG A 4 -20.15 -2.13 -15.86
C ARG A 4 -18.78 -1.87 -15.21
N PRO A 5 -17.67 -2.25 -15.87
CA PRO A 5 -16.32 -2.15 -15.29
C PRO A 5 -15.86 -0.72 -14.96
N ASP A 6 -16.65 0.29 -15.31
CA ASP A 6 -16.38 1.72 -15.14
C ASP A 6 -17.44 2.44 -14.29
N ALA A 7 -18.29 1.70 -13.56
CA ALA A 7 -19.30 2.31 -12.71
C ALA A 7 -18.67 3.03 -11.50
N VAL A 8 -18.95 4.33 -11.37
CA VAL A 8 -18.62 5.11 -10.17
C VAL A 8 -19.66 4.79 -9.11
N GLU A 9 -19.26 4.09 -8.05
CA GLU A 9 -20.10 3.85 -6.90
C GLU A 9 -19.89 4.95 -5.85
N ARG A 10 -21.00 5.43 -5.27
CA ARG A 10 -20.99 6.29 -4.08
C ARG A 10 -21.51 5.45 -2.92
N SER A 11 -20.58 4.90 -2.14
CA SER A 11 -20.92 4.11 -0.95
C SER A 11 -20.94 5.00 0.29
N LEU A 12 -21.91 4.77 1.18
CA LEU A 12 -21.94 5.34 2.54
C LEU A 12 -21.05 4.52 3.50
N GLU A 13 -20.83 3.23 3.20
CA GLU A 13 -19.92 2.36 3.94
C GLU A 13 -18.54 2.35 3.28
N ALA A 14 -17.47 2.43 4.09
CA ALA A 14 -16.13 2.45 3.55
C ALA A 14 -15.75 1.09 2.94
N ILE A 15 -15.23 1.11 1.71
CA ILE A 15 -14.67 -0.08 1.06
C ILE A 15 -13.26 -0.31 1.60
N LEU A 16 -12.97 -1.51 2.08
CA LEU A 16 -11.63 -1.88 2.51
C LEU A 16 -10.78 -2.39 1.35
N GLY A 17 -9.61 -1.80 1.17
CA GLY A 17 -8.63 -2.23 0.17
C GLY A 17 -7.23 -2.36 0.73
N TRP A 18 -6.36 -3.08 0.03
CA TRP A 18 -5.00 -3.39 0.47
C TRP A 18 -3.95 -2.48 -0.16
N ARG A 19 -3.02 -1.98 0.66
CA ARG A 19 -1.92 -1.11 0.21
C ARG A 19 -0.63 -1.37 0.95
N THR A 20 0.43 -0.81 0.39
CA THR A 20 1.78 -0.87 0.95
C THR A 20 2.44 0.50 0.95
N TRP A 21 3.30 0.76 1.92
CA TRP A 21 4.02 2.02 2.06
C TRP A 21 5.49 1.81 2.47
N ARG A 22 6.31 2.81 2.18
CA ARG A 22 7.62 3.00 2.83
C ARG A 22 7.39 3.56 4.23
N LEU A 23 8.27 3.25 5.17
CA LEU A 23 8.28 3.87 6.50
C LEU A 23 9.43 4.87 6.57
N VAL A 24 9.12 6.10 6.97
CA VAL A 24 10.10 7.17 7.14
C VAL A 24 9.93 7.84 8.51
N ARG A 25 10.99 8.48 8.99
CA ARG A 25 11.03 9.24 10.23
C ARG A 25 11.53 10.66 9.95
N ALA A 26 10.62 11.63 10.02
CA ALA A 26 10.91 13.06 9.86
C ALA A 26 10.02 13.85 10.83
N GLY A 27 10.53 14.12 12.04
CA GLY A 27 9.73 14.69 13.15
C GLY A 27 8.70 13.73 13.77
N GLY A 28 8.57 12.51 13.23
CA GLY A 28 7.70 11.43 13.69
C GLY A 28 7.62 10.32 12.63
N LEU A 29 6.99 9.19 12.93
CA LEU A 29 6.76 8.16 11.92
C LEU A 29 5.76 8.64 10.87
N ARG A 30 6.06 8.32 9.60
CA ARG A 30 5.15 8.57 8.48
C ARG A 30 5.18 7.39 7.51
N ILE A 31 4.03 7.06 6.95
CA ILE A 31 3.91 6.17 5.80
C ILE A 31 4.01 6.98 4.52
N ALA A 32 4.87 6.56 3.60
CA ALA A 32 5.04 7.23 2.31
C ALA A 32 4.67 6.29 1.16
N PRO A 33 4.04 6.79 0.08
CA PRO A 33 3.81 6.00 -1.12
C PRO A 33 5.10 5.38 -1.67
N ALA A 34 4.99 4.23 -2.35
CA ALA A 34 6.12 3.61 -3.04
C ALA A 34 6.70 4.51 -4.14
N THR A 35 5.85 5.36 -4.73
CA THR A 35 6.22 6.41 -5.69
C THR A 35 6.80 7.65 -4.98
N PRO A 36 7.54 8.52 -5.67
CA PRO A 36 8.05 9.78 -5.13
C PRO A 36 6.90 10.79 -4.94
N ARG A 37 6.09 10.57 -3.91
CA ARG A 37 5.05 11.47 -3.42
C ARG A 37 5.28 11.72 -1.94
N GLU A 38 4.72 12.83 -1.47
CA GLU A 38 4.77 13.22 -0.05
C GLU A 38 4.29 12.08 0.86
N PRO A 39 4.89 11.94 2.05
CA PRO A 39 4.36 11.09 3.10
C PRO A 39 2.92 11.49 3.48
N TRP A 40 2.15 10.54 3.97
CA TRP A 40 0.80 10.81 4.45
C TRP A 40 0.87 11.44 5.83
N GLU A 41 0.25 12.61 5.99
CA GLU A 41 0.09 13.19 7.32
C GLU A 41 -0.85 12.33 8.18
N PRO A 42 -0.50 12.07 9.45
CA PRO A 42 -1.34 11.29 10.35
C PRO A 42 -2.61 12.06 10.69
N GLU A 43 -3.69 11.32 10.95
CA GLU A 43 -5.01 11.87 11.28
C GLU A 43 -5.61 12.80 10.21
N VAL A 44 -4.97 12.87 9.02
CA VAL A 44 -5.44 13.63 7.87
C VAL A 44 -5.89 12.68 6.77
N VAL A 45 -7.18 12.79 6.43
CA VAL A 45 -7.77 12.08 5.28
C VAL A 45 -7.05 12.49 4.01
N GLN A 46 -6.66 11.49 3.21
CA GLN A 46 -6.03 11.74 1.93
C GLN A 46 -7.11 11.89 0.87
N ARG A 47 -7.09 13.02 0.16
CA ARG A 47 -8.00 13.29 -0.96
C ARG A 47 -7.26 13.16 -2.29
N ALA A 48 -7.82 12.37 -3.19
CA ALA A 48 -7.24 12.15 -4.50
C ALA A 48 -7.33 13.43 -5.33
N THR A 49 -6.20 13.81 -5.90
CA THR A 49 -6.10 14.91 -6.85
C THR A 49 -5.66 14.37 -8.21
N CYS A 50 -6.08 15.07 -9.25
CA CYS A 50 -5.65 14.80 -10.61
C CYS A 50 -4.23 15.36 -10.82
N THR A 51 -3.22 14.66 -10.30
CA THR A 51 -1.81 15.10 -10.34
C THR A 51 -0.89 13.99 -10.85
N GLY A 52 0.04 14.34 -11.74
CA GLY A 52 1.03 13.43 -12.33
C GLY A 52 1.07 13.43 -13.86
N ALA A 53 2.08 12.78 -14.45
CA ALA A 53 2.34 12.80 -15.89
C ALA A 53 1.23 12.13 -16.72
N HIS A 54 0.82 10.90 -16.36
CA HIS A 54 -0.28 10.21 -17.05
C HIS A 54 -1.62 10.93 -16.93
N THR A 55 -1.83 11.59 -15.79
CA THR A 55 -3.03 12.38 -15.52
C THR A 55 -3.06 13.68 -16.33
N ARG A 56 -1.90 14.32 -16.49
CA ARG A 56 -1.74 15.49 -17.38
C ARG A 56 -2.00 15.13 -18.84
N LEU A 57 -1.53 13.97 -19.31
CA LEU A 57 -1.83 13.53 -20.69
C LEU A 57 -3.33 13.37 -20.92
N TYR A 58 -4.07 12.78 -19.98
CA TYR A 58 -5.53 12.68 -20.09
C TYR A 58 -6.19 14.06 -20.26
N LEU A 59 -5.80 15.05 -19.46
CA LEU A 59 -6.33 16.41 -19.57
C LEU A 59 -5.87 17.16 -20.83
N VAL A 60 -4.69 16.84 -21.37
CA VAL A 60 -4.21 17.39 -22.66
C VAL A 60 -5.09 16.89 -23.82
N PHE A 61 -5.50 15.62 -23.78
CA PHE A 61 -6.36 15.05 -24.82
C PHE A 61 -7.86 15.30 -24.60
N ASN A 62 -8.26 15.80 -23.43
CA ASN A 62 -9.64 16.10 -23.07
C ASN A 62 -9.73 17.44 -22.31
N PRO A 63 -9.27 18.56 -22.89
CA PRO A 63 -9.17 19.85 -22.21
C PRO A 63 -10.52 20.40 -21.72
N GLU A 64 -11.60 20.13 -22.45
CA GLU A 64 -12.97 20.49 -22.09
C GLU A 64 -13.45 19.84 -20.79
N LEU A 65 -12.88 18.69 -20.42
CA LEU A 65 -13.22 17.98 -19.18
C LEU A 65 -12.47 18.54 -17.96
N ALA A 66 -11.45 19.38 -18.14
CA ALA A 66 -10.61 19.85 -17.03
C ALA A 66 -11.41 20.57 -15.93
N ALA A 67 -12.39 21.40 -16.31
CA ALA A 67 -13.23 22.14 -15.36
C ALA A 67 -14.19 21.25 -14.56
N SER A 68 -14.60 20.10 -15.11
CA SER A 68 -15.56 19.18 -14.49
C SER A 68 -14.91 17.91 -13.93
N HIS A 69 -13.61 17.71 -14.17
CA HIS A 69 -12.87 16.52 -13.80
C HIS A 69 -12.83 16.31 -12.28
N ARG A 70 -13.31 15.16 -11.82
CA ARG A 70 -13.33 14.80 -10.40
C ARG A 70 -12.65 13.46 -10.19
N SER A 71 -11.55 13.46 -9.45
CA SER A 71 -10.76 12.25 -9.20
C SER A 71 -11.45 11.33 -8.19
N PRO A 72 -11.52 10.01 -8.44
CA PRO A 72 -11.18 9.32 -9.68
C PRO A 72 -12.24 9.49 -10.79
N GLU A 73 -11.78 9.52 -12.04
CA GLU A 73 -12.62 9.50 -13.25
C GLU A 73 -12.34 8.19 -14.03
N PRO A 74 -13.34 7.53 -14.65
CA PRO A 74 -13.14 6.25 -15.34
C PRO A 74 -12.06 6.28 -16.41
N GLY A 75 -12.04 7.30 -17.28
CA GLY A 75 -11.06 7.44 -18.36
C GLY A 75 -9.67 7.92 -17.90
N CYS A 76 -9.52 8.34 -16.65
CA CYS A 76 -8.27 8.84 -16.10
C CYS A 76 -7.63 7.80 -15.18
N THR A 77 -6.34 7.93 -14.86
CA THR A 77 -5.64 7.08 -13.88
C THR A 77 -5.53 7.71 -12.49
N CYS A 78 -6.18 8.85 -12.27
CA CYS A 78 -6.24 9.51 -10.97
C CYS A 78 -6.96 8.65 -9.90
N GLY A 79 -6.79 9.00 -8.63
CA GLY A 79 -7.37 8.23 -7.53
C GLY A 79 -6.35 7.43 -6.73
N PHE A 80 -6.73 7.15 -5.48
CA PHE A 80 -5.94 6.30 -4.61
C PHE A 80 -6.24 4.83 -4.88
N HIS A 81 -5.22 4.10 -5.34
CA HIS A 81 -5.35 2.69 -5.67
C HIS A 81 -5.24 1.81 -4.43
N ALA A 82 -6.03 0.74 -4.37
CA ALA A 82 -5.89 -0.33 -3.40
C ALA A 82 -6.26 -1.68 -4.03
N PHE A 83 -5.59 -2.76 -3.64
CA PHE A 83 -5.88 -4.11 -4.14
C PHE A 83 -7.07 -4.75 -3.41
N LYS A 84 -7.76 -5.68 -4.07
CA LYS A 84 -8.79 -6.52 -3.42
C LYS A 84 -8.21 -7.62 -2.55
N ASP A 85 -7.04 -8.09 -2.93
CA ASP A 85 -6.42 -9.30 -2.40
C ASP A 85 -5.02 -8.97 -1.86
N PRO A 86 -4.72 -9.32 -0.58
CA PRO A 86 -3.38 -9.12 -0.02
C PRO A 86 -2.27 -9.84 -0.79
N ALA A 87 -2.57 -10.93 -1.51
CA ALA A 87 -1.58 -11.67 -2.31
C ALA A 87 -0.92 -10.80 -3.39
N ARG A 88 -1.55 -9.67 -3.75
CA ARG A 88 -1.06 -8.71 -4.74
C ARG A 88 -0.16 -7.62 -4.18
N LEU A 89 0.13 -7.63 -2.88
CA LEU A 89 1.00 -6.64 -2.22
C LEU A 89 2.49 -6.82 -2.54
N GLY A 90 2.86 -7.94 -3.16
CA GLY A 90 4.23 -8.15 -3.62
C GLY A 90 4.64 -7.22 -4.75
N ARG A 91 5.94 -6.91 -4.85
CA ARG A 91 6.55 -6.15 -5.96
C ARG A 91 5.98 -4.73 -6.18
N THR A 92 5.29 -4.15 -5.19
CA THR A 92 4.68 -2.81 -5.27
C THR A 92 5.71 -1.67 -5.18
N GLY A 93 6.91 -1.93 -4.67
CA GLY A 93 8.02 -0.99 -4.63
C GLY A 93 9.19 -1.47 -3.77
N ARG A 94 10.41 -1.06 -4.12
CA ARG A 94 11.59 -1.35 -3.30
C ARG A 94 11.59 -0.51 -2.02
N GLY A 95 11.98 -1.13 -0.90
CA GLY A 95 12.07 -0.44 0.41
C GLY A 95 10.71 -0.13 1.05
N VAL A 96 9.63 -0.64 0.48
CA VAL A 96 8.31 -0.67 1.10
C VAL A 96 8.36 -1.67 2.27
N GLY A 97 7.93 -1.24 3.45
CA GLY A 97 8.04 -2.01 4.70
C GLY A 97 6.79 -1.96 5.58
N VAL A 98 5.73 -1.32 5.11
CA VAL A 98 4.43 -1.27 5.80
C VAL A 98 3.38 -1.84 4.86
N VAL A 99 2.51 -2.70 5.39
CA VAL A 99 1.34 -3.25 4.70
C VAL A 99 0.10 -2.96 5.53
N GLY A 100 -1.06 -2.89 4.87
CA GLY A 100 -2.26 -2.53 5.58
C GLY A 100 -3.51 -2.54 4.74
N GLN A 101 -4.63 -2.41 5.43
CA GLN A 101 -5.91 -2.07 4.83
C GLN A 101 -6.12 -0.56 4.89
N VAL A 102 -6.80 -0.03 3.89
CA VAL A 102 -7.30 1.33 3.86
C VAL A 102 -8.82 1.33 3.76
N ALA A 103 -9.44 2.26 4.47
CA ALA A 103 -10.82 2.63 4.25
C ALA A 103 -10.89 3.60 3.07
N MET A 104 -11.81 3.34 2.14
CA MET A 104 -12.01 4.13 0.92
C MET A 104 -13.45 4.56 0.79
N TRP A 105 -13.69 5.83 0.44
CA TRP A 105 -15.04 6.37 0.29
C TRP A 105 -15.09 7.58 -0.67
N GLY A 106 -16.28 8.15 -0.83
CA GLY A 106 -16.58 9.18 -1.82
C GLY A 106 -16.89 8.55 -3.18
N ARG A 107 -16.19 8.98 -4.24
CA ARG A 107 -16.20 8.26 -5.52
C ARG A 107 -15.26 7.08 -5.45
N VAL A 108 -15.79 5.89 -5.67
CA VAL A 108 -14.98 4.68 -5.80
C VAL A 108 -15.24 4.05 -7.16
N ILE A 109 -14.17 3.72 -7.87
CA ILE A 109 -14.22 2.98 -9.12
C ILE A 109 -13.56 1.63 -8.88
N GLU A 110 -14.31 0.56 -9.12
CA GLU A 110 -13.79 -0.79 -9.09
C GLU A 110 -13.03 -1.12 -10.37
N HIS A 111 -11.92 -1.86 -10.23
CA HIS A 111 -11.11 -2.38 -11.32
C HIS A 111 -10.93 -3.88 -11.13
N THR A 112 -10.44 -4.59 -12.15
CA THR A 112 -10.23 -6.04 -12.08
C THR A 112 -9.39 -6.47 -10.87
N ARG A 113 -8.38 -5.67 -10.50
CA ARG A 113 -7.41 -6.00 -9.43
C ARG A 113 -7.61 -5.25 -8.12
N GLY A 114 -8.54 -4.29 -8.07
CA GLY A 114 -8.59 -3.34 -6.97
C GLY A 114 -9.65 -2.29 -7.13
N TRP A 115 -9.44 -1.17 -6.45
CA TRP A 115 -10.29 0.01 -6.52
C TRP A 115 -9.43 1.27 -6.66
N ARG A 116 -10.05 2.34 -7.12
CA ARG A 116 -9.55 3.71 -7.04
C ARG A 116 -10.56 4.54 -6.28
N ALA A 117 -10.12 5.34 -5.30
CA ALA A 117 -11.02 6.12 -4.45
C ALA A 117 -10.67 7.61 -4.42
N GLU A 118 -11.69 8.45 -4.16
CA GLU A 118 -11.54 9.88 -3.88
C GLU A 118 -10.91 10.10 -2.52
N PHE A 119 -11.44 9.46 -1.47
CA PHE A 119 -10.91 9.59 -0.12
C PHE A 119 -10.35 8.27 0.36
N VAL A 120 -9.24 8.35 1.11
CA VAL A 120 -8.61 7.19 1.72
C VAL A 120 -7.97 7.55 3.06
N TYR A 121 -8.05 6.63 4.02
CA TYR A 121 -7.29 6.67 5.25
C TYR A 121 -6.88 5.25 5.66
N PRO A 122 -5.72 5.04 6.31
CA PRO A 122 -5.37 3.73 6.86
C PRO A 122 -6.45 3.23 7.81
N ALA A 123 -6.82 1.96 7.70
CA ALA A 123 -7.74 1.31 8.63
C ALA A 123 -6.99 0.37 9.58
N ARG A 124 -5.99 -0.35 9.05
CA ARG A 124 -5.11 -1.25 9.81
C ARG A 124 -3.72 -1.25 9.21
N LEU A 125 -2.67 -1.26 10.02
CA LEU A 125 -1.28 -1.27 9.56
C LEU A 125 -0.47 -2.38 10.25
N ARG A 126 0.58 -2.85 9.59
CA ARG A 126 1.63 -3.72 10.14
C ARG A 126 2.96 -3.46 9.43
N LEU A 127 4.07 -3.64 10.15
CA LEU A 127 5.40 -3.75 9.56
C LEU A 127 5.60 -5.10 8.85
N ALA A 128 6.17 -5.06 7.65
CA ALA A 128 6.51 -6.23 6.85
C ALA A 128 7.97 -6.15 6.41
N CYS A 129 8.69 -7.28 6.48
CA CYS A 129 10.02 -7.43 5.94
C CYS A 129 10.05 -6.96 4.48
N ALA A 130 10.77 -5.85 4.24
CA ALA A 130 10.73 -5.16 2.96
C ALA A 130 11.23 -6.03 1.80
N ARG A 131 12.17 -6.94 2.07
CA ARG A 131 12.69 -7.86 1.06
C ARG A 131 11.76 -9.04 0.79
N CYS A 132 11.19 -9.67 1.82
CA CYS A 132 10.19 -10.72 1.64
C CYS A 132 8.98 -10.19 0.86
N LEU A 133 8.49 -9.00 1.23
CA LEU A 133 7.39 -8.33 0.54
C LEU A 133 7.74 -8.02 -0.92
N TRP A 134 8.93 -7.48 -1.20
CA TRP A 134 9.38 -7.26 -2.58
C TRP A 134 9.33 -8.53 -3.43
N TRP A 135 9.64 -9.69 -2.85
CA TRP A 135 9.55 -10.98 -3.53
C TRP A 135 8.16 -11.63 -3.51
N GLY A 136 7.15 -10.99 -2.93
CA GLY A 136 5.79 -11.55 -2.82
C GLY A 136 5.67 -12.69 -1.80
N ARG A 137 6.60 -12.75 -0.84
CA ARG A 137 6.61 -13.75 0.25
C ARG A 137 5.90 -13.23 1.48
N LEU A 138 4.57 -13.26 1.47
CA LEU A 138 3.73 -13.00 2.64
C LEU A 138 3.73 -14.20 3.60
N PRO A 139 3.55 -14.00 4.93
CA PRO A 139 3.17 -12.75 5.60
C PRO A 139 4.32 -11.74 5.82
N ALA A 140 5.55 -12.08 5.43
CA ALA A 140 6.72 -11.20 5.54
C ALA A 140 6.94 -10.63 6.95
N VAL A 141 6.81 -11.44 8.01
CA VAL A 141 6.99 -10.94 9.39
C VAL A 141 8.43 -10.48 9.62
N PRO A 142 8.67 -9.23 10.09
CA PRO A 142 10.00 -8.75 10.43
C PRO A 142 10.39 -9.11 11.87
N ASP A 143 11.70 -9.21 12.13
CA ASP A 143 12.27 -9.41 13.47
C ASP A 143 12.93 -8.13 14.00
N LEU A 144 13.37 -7.24 13.11
CA LEU A 144 14.01 -5.96 13.44
C LEU A 144 13.61 -4.87 12.45
N VAL A 145 13.90 -3.62 12.81
CA VAL A 145 13.79 -2.46 11.90
C VAL A 145 15.16 -1.82 11.75
N ALA A 146 15.74 -1.86 10.56
CA ALA A 146 17.02 -1.22 10.27
C ALA A 146 16.84 0.28 9.97
N VAL A 147 17.66 1.12 10.57
CA VAL A 147 17.67 2.57 10.31
C VAL A 147 18.65 2.91 9.19
N ARG A 148 18.18 3.68 8.20
CA ARG A 148 18.96 4.12 7.02
C ARG A 148 18.63 5.57 6.67
N GLY A 149 19.33 6.51 7.31
CA GLY A 149 18.99 7.93 7.20
C GLY A 149 17.62 8.18 7.81
N ASP A 150 16.72 8.76 7.01
CA ASP A 150 15.31 8.97 7.37
C ASP A 150 14.43 7.71 7.19
N ARG A 151 14.95 6.64 6.56
CA ARG A 151 14.17 5.44 6.27
C ARG A 151 14.29 4.38 7.34
N LEU A 152 13.16 3.73 7.59
CA LEU A 152 13.05 2.57 8.46
C LEU A 152 12.71 1.35 7.59
N LEU A 153 13.56 0.32 7.67
CA LEU A 153 13.46 -0.88 6.85
C LEU A 153 13.24 -2.10 7.74
N PRO A 154 11.97 -2.50 7.96
CA PRO A 154 11.68 -3.76 8.64
C PRO A 154 12.27 -4.95 7.88
N ALA A 155 12.87 -5.89 8.60
CA ALA A 155 13.51 -7.07 8.03
C ALA A 155 13.38 -8.27 8.97
N CYS A 156 13.18 -9.47 8.40
CA CYS A 156 13.34 -10.71 9.15
C CYS A 156 14.83 -10.98 9.44
N ARG A 157 15.17 -11.89 10.35
CA ARG A 157 16.56 -12.23 10.73
C ARG A 157 17.47 -12.46 9.53
N GLU A 158 16.99 -13.27 8.57
CA GLU A 158 17.73 -13.61 7.36
C GLU A 158 18.08 -12.35 6.53
N HIS A 159 17.13 -11.44 6.36
CA HIS A 159 17.37 -10.23 5.56
C HIS A 159 18.08 -9.14 6.35
N GLY A 160 17.83 -9.05 7.66
CA GLY A 160 18.46 -8.13 8.57
C GLY A 160 19.98 -8.34 8.62
N ALA A 161 20.42 -9.60 8.69
CA ALA A 161 21.84 -9.95 8.66
C ALA A 161 22.56 -9.41 7.41
N ARG A 162 21.87 -9.35 6.26
CA ARG A 162 22.43 -8.84 5.00
C ARG A 162 22.40 -7.31 4.90
N LEU A 163 21.55 -6.64 5.70
CA LEU A 163 21.42 -5.17 5.64
C LEU A 163 22.63 -4.45 6.24
N ARG A 164 23.41 -5.07 7.15
CA ARG A 164 24.54 -4.43 7.85
C ARG A 164 24.19 -3.07 8.47
N ALA A 165 23.01 -3.00 9.12
CA ALA A 165 22.52 -1.77 9.72
C ALA A 165 23.44 -1.31 10.86
N ARG A 166 23.73 -0.01 10.94
CA ARG A 166 24.48 0.55 12.08
C ARG A 166 23.61 0.68 13.33
N GLU A 167 22.30 0.80 13.11
CA GLU A 167 21.29 0.96 14.14
C GLU A 167 20.06 0.11 13.77
N THR A 168 19.50 -0.55 14.78
CA THR A 168 18.30 -1.37 14.67
C THR A 168 17.36 -1.07 15.81
N LEU A 169 16.08 -0.97 15.50
CA LEU A 169 14.99 -0.80 16.46
C LEU A 169 14.19 -2.10 16.60
N GLN A 170 13.53 -2.27 17.73
CA GLN A 170 12.60 -3.37 17.95
C GLN A 170 11.33 -3.16 17.14
N VAL A 171 10.86 -4.23 16.48
CA VAL A 171 9.64 -4.18 15.64
C VAL A 171 8.43 -3.71 16.45
N ARG A 172 8.26 -4.25 17.66
CA ARG A 172 7.10 -3.93 18.51
C ARG A 172 7.01 -2.44 18.85
N ASP A 173 8.15 -1.79 19.08
CA ASP A 173 8.19 -0.39 19.54
C ASP A 173 7.87 0.53 18.35
N VAL A 174 8.45 0.27 17.18
CA VAL A 174 8.16 1.01 15.94
C VAL A 174 6.73 0.78 15.47
N GLU A 175 6.21 -0.44 15.60
CA GLU A 175 4.84 -0.76 15.23
C GLU A 175 3.84 -0.09 16.18
N ALA A 176 4.06 -0.12 17.50
CA ALA A 176 3.23 0.60 18.46
C ALA A 176 3.20 2.11 18.18
N GLU A 177 4.36 2.73 17.94
CA GLU A 177 4.46 4.15 17.59
C GLU A 177 3.72 4.45 16.27
N LEU A 178 3.82 3.57 15.26
CA LEU A 178 3.13 3.73 13.98
C LEU A 178 1.60 3.68 14.15
N LEU A 179 1.10 2.72 14.93
CA LEU A 179 -0.32 2.53 15.16
C LEU A 179 -0.93 3.68 15.96
N ASP A 180 -0.22 4.16 16.98
CA ASP A 180 -0.62 5.34 17.76
C ASP A 180 -0.63 6.60 16.88
N THR A 181 0.44 6.81 16.09
CA THR A 181 0.57 7.95 15.18
C THR A 181 -0.61 8.07 14.22
N TYR A 182 -1.07 6.96 13.64
CA TYR A 182 -2.18 6.95 12.69
C TYR A 182 -3.55 6.66 13.33
N ARG A 183 -3.63 6.43 14.65
CA ARG A 183 -4.88 6.07 15.34
C ARG A 183 -5.58 4.86 14.71
N VAL A 184 -4.81 3.82 14.40
CA VAL A 184 -5.31 2.60 13.74
C VAL A 184 -4.93 1.34 14.50
N GLU A 185 -5.66 0.26 14.20
CA GLU A 185 -5.37 -1.04 14.79
C GLU A 185 -4.25 -1.78 14.07
N LEU A 186 -3.61 -2.69 14.79
CA LEU A 186 -2.73 -3.68 14.20
C LEU A 186 -3.52 -4.52 13.19
N LEU A 187 -2.99 -4.64 11.98
CA LEU A 187 -3.50 -5.60 11.01
C LEU A 187 -3.27 -7.02 11.55
N PRO A 188 -4.21 -7.98 11.60
CA PRO A 188 -3.90 -9.37 11.97
C PRO A 188 -3.07 -10.10 10.90
N VAL A 189 -2.13 -10.98 11.28
CA VAL A 189 -1.17 -11.59 10.33
C VAL A 189 -1.82 -12.65 9.45
N GLU A 190 -2.89 -13.25 9.96
CA GLU A 190 -3.71 -14.26 9.33
C GLU A 190 -4.39 -13.71 8.07
N LEU A 191 -4.72 -12.40 8.05
CA LEU A 191 -5.31 -11.75 6.89
C LEU A 191 -4.31 -11.59 5.73
N LEU A 192 -3.01 -11.66 5.99
CA LEU A 192 -1.99 -11.69 4.93
C LEU A 192 -1.77 -13.10 4.35
N GLY A 193 -2.14 -14.14 5.10
CA GLY A 193 -1.94 -15.56 4.75
C GLY A 193 -3.15 -16.27 4.16
N ARG A 194 -4.38 -15.80 4.41
CA ARG A 194 -5.61 -16.29 3.75
C ARG A 194 -5.78 -15.77 2.31
N ALA A 195 -4.81 -14.99 1.85
CA ALA A 195 -4.73 -14.39 0.54
C ALA A 195 -4.31 -15.43 -0.52
N GLY A 196 -5.29 -16.15 -1.08
CA GLY A 196 -5.10 -16.95 -2.28
C GLY A 196 -4.22 -18.20 -2.10
N ALA A 197 -4.77 -19.25 -1.48
CA ALA A 197 -4.40 -20.61 -1.86
C ALA A 197 -5.00 -20.91 -3.26
N ASP A 198 -4.45 -20.26 -4.29
CA ASP A 198 -4.56 -20.77 -5.65
C ASP A 198 -3.45 -21.83 -5.82
N PRO A 199 -3.80 -23.12 -6.01
CA PRO A 199 -2.82 -24.20 -6.15
C PRO A 199 -1.76 -23.90 -7.22
N ILE A 200 -2.13 -23.15 -8.26
CA ILE A 200 -1.26 -22.81 -9.39
C ILE A 200 -0.17 -21.80 -8.98
N THR A 201 -0.52 -20.81 -8.17
CA THR A 201 0.46 -19.79 -7.70
C THR A 201 1.44 -20.40 -6.69
N SER A 202 0.98 -21.35 -5.87
CA SER A 202 1.83 -22.11 -4.95
C SER A 202 2.81 -23.02 -5.70
N LEU A 203 2.38 -23.67 -6.78
CA LEU A 203 3.24 -24.49 -7.64
C LEU A 203 4.30 -23.65 -8.36
N LEU A 204 3.94 -22.47 -8.87
CA LEU A 204 4.88 -21.56 -9.53
C LEU A 204 5.91 -20.95 -8.58
N ARG A 205 5.58 -20.76 -7.28
CA ARG A 205 6.54 -20.33 -6.25
C ARG A 205 7.55 -21.42 -5.86
N LEU A 206 7.19 -22.70 -6.05
CA LEU A 206 8.11 -23.82 -5.82
C LEU A 206 9.13 -24.00 -6.96
N LEU A 207 8.84 -23.44 -8.14
CA LEU A 207 9.64 -23.59 -9.35
C LEU A 207 10.52 -22.37 -9.68
N ASP A 208 10.57 -21.33 -8.84
CA ASP A 208 11.39 -20.13 -9.09
C ASP A 208 12.89 -20.43 -8.87
N PRO A 209 13.74 -20.35 -9.92
CA PRO A 209 15.18 -20.67 -9.83
C PRO A 209 16.01 -19.63 -9.07
N HIS A 210 15.45 -18.48 -8.67
CA HIS A 210 16.14 -17.46 -7.87
C HIS A 210 16.19 -17.79 -6.36
N ARG A 211 16.04 -19.06 -5.98
CA ARG A 211 15.98 -19.55 -4.59
C ARG A 211 17.34 -19.77 -3.90
N ARG A 212 18.42 -19.12 -4.36
CA ARG A 212 19.75 -19.20 -3.73
C ARG A 212 20.19 -17.86 -3.14
#